data_AF-A0A0Q0RVD7-F1
#
_entry.id   AF-A0A0Q0RVD7-F1
#
_cell.length_a   1.000
_cell.length_b   1.000
_cell.length_c   1.000
_cell.angle_alpha   90.00
_cell.angle_beta   90.00
_cell.angle_gamma   90.00
#
_symmetry.space_group_name_H-M   'P 1'
#
loop_
_entity.id
_entity.type
_entity.pdbx_description
1 polymer ?
#
loop_
_entity_poly.entity_id
_entity_poly.type
_entity_poly.pdbx_seq_one_letter_code
_entity_poly.pdbx_strand_id
1 'polypeptide(L)'
;MNDIKRGEKSILEAKCPECGALTANMGLDFESPKKDDIKKWEHIKSLYSVGIAFHSCGCSGPGYIPNSKEKIIEYFEGMKNTYLKNIDFWRSRTEPTDKQEREKDYQKNWYELGKVSLHAKKEIIKNQEGINFWLEKVKQIESKISLIR
;
A
#
# COMPACT_ATOMS: atom_id res chain seq x y z
N MET A 1 -36.71 6.83 -18.12
CA MET A 1 -35.77 6.40 -17.07
C MET A 1 -34.56 5.88 -17.81
N ASN A 2 -33.66 6.79 -18.21
CA ASN A 2 -32.60 6.47 -19.18
C ASN A 2 -31.46 5.74 -18.46
N ASP A 3 -31.35 4.45 -18.75
CA ASP A 3 -30.14 3.74 -19.15
C ASP A 3 -28.82 4.30 -18.58
N ILE A 4 -28.52 3.94 -17.33
CA ILE A 4 -27.11 3.86 -16.91
C ILE A 4 -26.53 2.68 -17.70
N LYS A 5 -25.77 2.97 -18.76
CA LYS A 5 -25.03 1.95 -19.51
C LYS A 5 -24.10 1.20 -18.55
N ARG A 6 -24.48 -0.04 -18.24
CA ARG A 6 -23.73 -0.93 -17.36
C ARG A 6 -22.35 -1.20 -18.00
N GLY A 7 -21.29 -0.62 -17.44
CA GLY A 7 -19.91 -0.96 -17.80
C GLY A 7 -19.08 0.10 -18.54
N GLU A 8 -19.62 1.28 -18.86
CA GLU A 8 -18.76 2.41 -19.24
C GLU A 8 -18.08 2.92 -17.95
N LYS A 9 -16.75 2.73 -17.85
CA LYS A 9 -15.95 3.38 -16.79
C LYS A 9 -16.20 4.88 -16.90
N SER A 10 -16.92 5.48 -15.94
CA SER A 10 -17.03 6.93 -15.89
C SER A 10 -15.64 7.47 -15.60
N ILE A 11 -15.00 8.08 -16.61
CA ILE A 11 -13.70 8.76 -16.47
C ILE A 11 -13.88 10.06 -15.67
N LEU A 12 -15.13 10.47 -15.41
CA LEU A 12 -15.47 11.66 -14.66
C LEU A 12 -15.28 11.44 -13.16
N GLU A 13 -14.44 12.27 -12.56
CA GLU A 13 -14.28 12.34 -11.12
C GLU A 13 -15.58 12.82 -10.47
N ALA A 14 -16.02 12.13 -9.42
CA ALA A 14 -17.23 12.49 -8.70
C ALA A 14 -17.03 13.79 -7.91
N LYS A 15 -18.03 14.67 -7.98
CA LYS A 15 -18.06 15.96 -7.27
C LYS A 15 -19.06 15.90 -6.12
N CYS A 16 -18.74 16.57 -5.03
CA CYS A 16 -19.61 16.76 -3.89
C CYS A 16 -20.86 17.56 -4.32
N PRO A 17 -22.08 17.06 -4.07
CA PRO A 17 -23.30 17.78 -4.45
C PRO A 17 -23.50 19.09 -3.67
N GLU A 18 -22.85 19.26 -2.52
CA GLU A 18 -23.02 20.46 -1.68
C GLU A 18 -22.04 21.58 -2.04
N CYS A 19 -20.80 21.26 -2.38
CA CYS A 19 -19.76 22.27 -2.61
C CYS A 19 -19.05 22.17 -3.97
N GLY A 20 -19.34 21.15 -4.78
CA GLY A 20 -18.74 20.95 -6.11
C GLY A 20 -17.28 20.49 -6.11
N ALA A 21 -16.64 20.34 -4.95
CA ALA A 21 -15.27 19.82 -4.82
C ALA A 21 -15.19 18.32 -5.17
N LEU A 22 -14.00 17.84 -5.53
CA LEU A 22 -13.78 16.41 -5.81
C LEU A 22 -13.97 15.56 -4.54
N THR A 23 -14.62 14.40 -4.70
CA THR A 23 -14.80 13.44 -3.61
C THR A 23 -13.63 12.47 -3.50
N ALA A 24 -13.26 12.09 -2.28
CA ALA A 24 -12.29 11.04 -2.03
C ALA A 24 -12.83 9.67 -2.50
N ASN A 25 -12.02 8.94 -3.28
CA ASN A 25 -12.31 7.54 -3.58
C ASN A 25 -11.89 6.67 -2.39
N MET A 26 -12.87 6.23 -1.59
CA MET A 26 -12.65 5.44 -0.37
C MET A 26 -12.74 3.93 -0.59
N GLY A 27 -13.06 3.45 -1.79
CA GLY A 27 -13.21 2.02 -2.08
C GLY A 27 -14.62 1.46 -1.85
N LEU A 28 -14.84 0.23 -2.33
CA LEU A 28 -16.16 -0.41 -2.38
C LEU A 28 -16.69 -0.83 -1.01
N ASP A 29 -15.81 -1.10 -0.04
CA ASP A 29 -16.20 -1.50 1.31
C ASP A 29 -16.35 -0.31 2.26
N PHE A 30 -16.30 0.93 1.72
CA PHE A 30 -16.46 2.12 2.54
C PHE A 30 -17.92 2.29 2.97
N GLU A 31 -18.16 2.15 4.26
CA GLU A 31 -19.41 2.53 4.89
C GLU A 31 -19.30 3.95 5.45
N SER A 32 -20.01 4.91 4.83
CA SER A 32 -19.97 6.30 5.28
C SER A 32 -20.64 6.46 6.65
N PRO A 33 -20.04 7.18 7.60
CA PRO A 33 -20.71 7.51 8.84
C PRO A 33 -21.88 8.48 8.60
N LYS A 34 -22.71 8.69 9.62
CA LYS A 34 -23.75 9.72 9.56
C LYS A 34 -23.12 11.10 9.30
N LYS A 35 -23.85 11.98 8.59
CA LYS A 35 -23.35 13.30 8.18
C LYS A 35 -22.90 14.16 9.37
N ASP A 36 -23.57 14.04 10.50
CA ASP A 36 -23.34 14.77 11.74
C ASP A 36 -22.30 14.13 12.67
N ASP A 37 -21.78 12.94 12.34
CA ASP A 37 -20.76 12.25 13.13
C ASP A 37 -19.35 12.81 12.82
N ILE A 38 -19.11 14.05 13.26
CA ILE A 38 -17.89 14.81 12.97
C ILE A 38 -16.63 14.03 13.38
N LYS A 39 -16.66 13.37 14.54
CA LYS A 39 -15.51 12.59 15.05
C LYS A 39 -15.13 11.45 14.10
N LYS A 40 -16.12 10.72 13.56
CA LYS A 40 -15.83 9.66 12.57
C LYS A 40 -15.33 10.24 11.25
N TRP A 41 -15.89 11.36 10.79
CA TRP A 41 -15.40 12.04 9.59
C TRP A 41 -13.95 12.51 9.72
N GLU A 42 -13.57 13.07 10.87
CA GLU A 42 -12.18 13.45 11.18
C GLU A 42 -11.23 12.26 11.17
N HIS A 43 -11.65 11.13 11.74
CA HIS A 43 -10.87 9.89 11.70
C HIS A 43 -10.70 9.36 10.27
N ILE A 44 -11.76 9.31 9.48
CA ILE A 44 -11.72 8.90 8.06
C ILE A 44 -10.80 9.82 7.25
N LYS A 45 -10.87 11.14 7.49
CA LYS A 45 -9.96 12.10 6.86
C LYS A 45 -8.50 11.81 7.21
N SER A 46 -8.23 11.45 8.47
CA SER A 46 -6.89 11.08 8.95
C SER A 46 -6.38 9.77 8.33
N LEU A 47 -7.26 8.79 8.12
CA LEU A 47 -6.91 7.56 7.39
C LEU A 47 -6.60 7.85 5.91
N TYR A 48 -7.45 8.64 5.27
CA TYR A 48 -7.31 8.95 3.84
C TYR A 48 -6.06 9.77 3.54
N SER A 49 -5.70 10.72 4.42
CA SER A 49 -4.50 11.57 4.23
C SER A 49 -3.19 10.78 4.19
N VAL A 50 -3.17 9.59 4.78
CA VAL A 50 -2.01 8.67 4.77
C VAL A 50 -2.20 7.49 3.80
N GLY A 51 -3.23 7.56 2.96
CA GLY A 51 -3.52 6.59 1.91
C GLY A 51 -4.13 5.27 2.41
N ILE A 52 -4.80 5.28 3.57
CA ILE A 52 -5.62 4.15 4.02
C ILE A 52 -7.06 4.37 3.52
N ALA A 53 -7.56 3.40 2.75
CA ALA A 53 -8.91 3.38 2.19
C ALA A 53 -9.45 1.94 2.22
N PHE A 54 -10.74 1.78 1.92
CA PHE A 54 -11.50 0.53 2.05
C PHE A 54 -11.66 -0.16 0.68
N HIS A 55 -10.57 -0.26 -0.06
CA HIS A 55 -10.54 -1.04 -1.30
C HIS A 55 -10.35 -2.52 -0.97
N SER A 56 -11.25 -3.37 -1.45
CA SER A 56 -11.01 -4.81 -1.50
C SER A 56 -11.51 -5.42 -2.80
N CYS A 57 -11.06 -6.63 -3.07
CA CYS A 57 -11.57 -7.48 -4.16
C CYS A 57 -12.82 -8.29 -3.74
N GLY A 58 -13.37 -8.06 -2.54
CA GLY A 58 -14.53 -8.78 -2.00
C GLY A 58 -14.22 -10.15 -1.36
N CYS A 59 -13.00 -10.68 -1.48
CA CYS A 59 -12.65 -11.99 -0.90
C CYS A 59 -12.25 -11.95 0.57
N SER A 60 -11.71 -10.83 1.06
CA SER A 60 -11.14 -10.73 2.42
C SER A 60 -11.41 -9.39 3.10
N GLY A 61 -12.20 -8.52 2.47
CA GLY A 61 -12.42 -7.15 2.93
C GLY A 61 -11.14 -6.30 2.90
N PRO A 62 -11.18 -5.09 3.50
CA PRO A 62 -10.07 -4.14 3.46
C PRO A 62 -8.92 -4.47 4.43
N GLY A 63 -9.03 -5.57 5.18
CA GLY A 63 -8.07 -5.94 6.22
C GLY A 63 -8.20 -5.08 7.49
N TYR A 64 -7.13 -5.04 8.29
CA TYR A 64 -7.09 -4.24 9.52
C TYR A 64 -7.07 -2.74 9.22
N ILE A 65 -8.02 -2.00 9.80
CA ILE A 65 -8.09 -0.53 9.72
C ILE A 65 -7.86 0.07 11.11
N PRO A 66 -6.81 0.87 11.31
CA PRO A 66 -6.55 1.51 12.60
C PRO A 66 -7.68 2.45 13.03
N ASN A 67 -8.00 2.47 14.33
CA ASN A 67 -9.15 3.20 14.88
C ASN A 67 -8.80 4.48 15.66
N SER A 68 -7.52 4.82 15.76
CA SER A 68 -7.03 6.05 16.39
C SER A 68 -5.73 6.51 15.72
N LYS A 69 -5.31 7.76 15.95
CA LYS A 69 -4.04 8.29 15.42
C LYS A 69 -2.84 7.47 15.91
N GLU A 70 -2.83 7.09 17.17
CA GLU A 70 -1.78 6.28 17.79
C GLU A 70 -1.71 4.90 17.11
N LYS A 71 -2.86 4.30 16.80
CA LYS A 71 -2.92 3.03 16.08
C LYS A 71 -2.51 3.16 14.61
N ILE A 72 -2.73 4.30 13.97
CA ILE A 72 -2.20 4.54 12.61
C ILE A 72 -0.66 4.60 12.66
N ILE A 73 -0.10 5.30 13.64
CA ILE A 73 1.36 5.36 13.82
C ILE A 73 1.93 3.96 14.10
N GLU A 74 1.34 3.21 15.02
CA GLU A 74 1.77 1.85 15.35
C GLU A 74 1.73 0.92 14.13
N TYR A 75 0.66 1.01 13.33
CA TYR A 75 0.52 0.25 12.09
C TYR A 75 1.67 0.54 11.11
N PHE A 76 1.98 1.82 10.88
CA PHE A 76 3.06 2.19 9.97
C PHE A 76 4.45 1.88 10.52
N GLU A 77 4.69 2.00 11.83
CA GLU A 77 5.95 1.56 12.44
C GLU A 77 6.14 0.04 12.28
N GLY A 78 5.07 -0.75 12.40
CA GLY A 78 5.10 -2.19 12.11
C GLY A 78 5.47 -2.49 10.65
N MET A 79 4.92 -1.74 9.69
CA MET A 79 5.29 -1.84 8.28
C MET A 79 6.75 -1.45 8.04
N LYS A 80 7.20 -0.33 8.61
CA LYS A 80 8.59 0.14 8.53
C LYS A 80 9.57 -0.92 9.04
N ASN A 81 9.30 -1.51 10.20
CA ASN A 81 10.12 -2.59 10.76
C ASN A 81 10.19 -3.80 9.84
N THR A 82 9.08 -4.14 9.18
CA THR A 82 9.06 -5.19 8.15
C THR A 82 9.97 -4.82 6.98
N TYR A 83 9.90 -3.59 6.46
CA TYR A 83 10.74 -3.14 5.35
C TYR A 83 12.23 -3.11 5.71
N LEU A 84 12.58 -2.71 6.94
CA LEU A 84 13.95 -2.78 7.45
C LEU A 84 14.48 -4.23 7.47
N LYS A 85 13.67 -5.21 7.90
CA LYS A 85 14.04 -6.63 7.81
C LYS A 85 14.27 -7.10 6.38
N ASN A 86 13.49 -6.60 5.41
CA ASN A 86 13.75 -6.90 3.99
C ASN A 86 15.10 -6.31 3.55
N ILE A 87 15.46 -5.09 4.00
CA ILE A 87 16.79 -4.51 3.71
C ILE A 87 17.91 -5.40 4.27
N ASP A 88 17.77 -5.92 5.49
CA ASP A 88 18.76 -6.81 6.10
C ASP A 88 18.91 -8.15 5.33
N PHE A 89 17.82 -8.66 4.76
CA PHE A 89 17.89 -9.78 3.81
C PHE A 89 18.78 -9.43 2.61
N TRP A 90 18.56 -8.27 1.95
CA TRP A 90 19.37 -7.88 0.79
C TRP A 90 20.83 -7.57 1.12
N ARG A 91 21.12 -7.11 2.34
CA ARG A 91 22.50 -6.91 2.83
C ARG A 91 23.25 -8.22 3.06
N SER A 92 22.53 -9.27 3.47
CA SER A 92 23.12 -10.57 3.83
C SER A 92 23.06 -11.62 2.71
N ARG A 93 22.27 -11.37 1.66
CA ARG A 93 22.17 -12.24 0.48
C ARG A 93 23.49 -12.27 -0.27
N THR A 94 23.96 -13.47 -0.61
CA THR A 94 25.04 -13.64 -1.61
C THR A 94 24.46 -13.43 -3.00
N GLU A 95 24.90 -12.40 -3.70
CA GLU A 95 24.44 -12.10 -5.05
C GLU A 95 24.94 -13.17 -6.04
N PRO A 96 24.06 -13.79 -6.84
CA PRO A 96 24.47 -14.77 -7.84
C PRO A 96 25.23 -14.09 -8.97
N THR A 97 26.26 -14.76 -9.47
CA THR A 97 27.12 -14.27 -10.55
C THR A 97 26.82 -14.92 -11.89
N ASP A 98 26.16 -16.09 -11.87
CA ASP A 98 25.82 -16.85 -13.05
C ASP A 98 24.38 -17.39 -13.04
N LYS A 99 24.02 -18.08 -14.14
CA LYS A 99 22.68 -18.65 -14.34
C LYS A 99 22.34 -19.74 -13.31
N GLN A 100 23.29 -20.61 -12.96
CA GLN A 100 23.05 -21.73 -12.04
C GLN A 100 22.89 -21.21 -10.61
N GLU A 101 23.74 -20.28 -10.19
CA GLU A 101 23.63 -19.61 -8.89
C GLU A 101 22.31 -18.85 -8.78
N ARG A 102 21.91 -18.12 -9.83
CA ARG A 102 20.61 -17.43 -9.87
C ARG A 102 19.44 -18.40 -9.69
N GLU A 103 19.48 -19.55 -10.36
CA GLU A 103 18.41 -20.54 -10.22
C GLU A 103 18.31 -21.10 -8.79
N LYS A 104 19.45 -21.37 -8.14
CA LYS A 104 19.51 -21.79 -6.72
C LYS A 104 19.02 -20.67 -5.78
N ASP A 105 19.47 -19.44 -6.02
CA ASP A 105 19.03 -18.27 -5.25
C ASP A 105 17.52 -18.06 -5.38
N TYR A 106 16.96 -18.14 -6.59
CA TYR A 106 15.52 -18.06 -6.80
C TYR A 106 14.77 -19.17 -6.07
N GLN A 107 15.22 -20.42 -6.17
CA GLN A 107 14.56 -21.54 -5.47
C GLN A 107 14.50 -21.30 -3.95
N LYS A 108 15.56 -20.75 -3.36
CA LYS A 108 15.64 -20.45 -1.93
C LYS A 108 14.85 -19.21 -1.54
N ASN A 109 14.92 -18.15 -2.34
CA ASN A 109 14.53 -16.79 -1.96
C ASN A 109 13.39 -16.20 -2.80
N TRP A 110 12.67 -17.01 -3.59
CA TRP A 110 11.66 -16.55 -4.56
C TRP A 110 10.66 -15.55 -3.96
N TYR A 111 10.26 -15.73 -2.69
CA TYR A 111 9.31 -14.86 -2.02
C TYR A 111 9.88 -13.46 -1.80
N GLU A 112 11.13 -13.34 -1.37
CA GLU A 112 11.79 -12.06 -1.14
C GLU A 112 12.14 -11.36 -2.46
N LEU A 113 12.61 -12.11 -3.46
CA LEU A 113 12.92 -11.59 -4.78
C LEU A 113 11.66 -11.10 -5.51
N GLY A 114 10.56 -11.86 -5.40
CA GLY A 114 9.28 -11.55 -6.05
C GLY A 114 8.62 -10.27 -5.53
N LYS A 115 8.95 -9.82 -4.32
CA LYS A 115 8.49 -8.52 -3.79
C LYS A 115 9.13 -7.33 -4.51
N VAL A 116 10.33 -7.51 -5.08
CA VAL A 116 11.09 -6.45 -5.76
C VAL A 116 10.88 -6.49 -7.27
N SER A 117 10.83 -7.69 -7.88
CA SER A 117 10.59 -7.82 -9.32
C SER A 117 9.69 -9.00 -9.66
N LEU A 118 8.70 -8.75 -10.53
CA LEU A 118 7.86 -9.78 -11.14
C LEU A 118 8.65 -10.69 -12.11
N HIS A 119 9.83 -10.25 -12.53
CA HIS A 119 10.73 -10.99 -13.41
C HIS A 119 11.89 -11.65 -12.67
N ALA A 120 11.84 -11.72 -11.33
CA ALA A 120 12.85 -12.31 -10.46
C ALA A 120 13.33 -13.72 -10.86
N LYS A 121 12.50 -14.50 -11.57
CA LYS A 121 12.90 -15.83 -12.08
C LYS A 121 13.88 -15.77 -13.25
N LYS A 122 13.87 -14.68 -14.03
CA LYS A 122 14.59 -14.55 -15.30
C LYS A 122 15.83 -13.65 -15.21
N GLU A 123 15.91 -12.80 -14.20
CA GLU A 123 17.00 -11.81 -14.05
C GLU A 123 17.75 -11.97 -12.72
N ILE A 124 18.96 -11.42 -12.66
CA ILE A 124 19.72 -11.28 -11.41
C ILE A 124 19.39 -9.90 -10.86
N ILE A 125 18.68 -9.85 -9.74
CA ILE A 125 18.44 -8.61 -9.01
C ILE A 125 19.69 -8.30 -8.19
N LYS A 126 20.26 -7.10 -8.39
CA LYS A 126 21.42 -6.66 -7.62
C LYS A 126 21.02 -6.42 -6.17
N ASN A 127 21.91 -6.73 -5.22
CA ASN A 127 21.62 -6.46 -3.81
C ASN A 127 21.32 -4.99 -3.57
N GLN A 128 22.04 -4.09 -4.23
CA GLN A 128 21.81 -2.65 -4.11
C GLN A 128 20.45 -2.22 -4.67
N GLU A 129 19.94 -2.87 -5.73
CA GLU A 129 18.61 -2.60 -6.27
C GLU A 129 17.52 -2.97 -5.27
N GLY A 130 17.65 -4.15 -4.65
CA GLY A 130 16.74 -4.58 -3.57
C GLY A 130 16.79 -3.65 -2.36
N ILE A 131 17.99 -3.25 -1.92
CA ILE A 131 18.16 -2.27 -0.82
C ILE A 131 17.48 -0.95 -1.18
N ASN A 132 17.72 -0.40 -2.38
CA ASN A 132 17.14 0.86 -2.82
C ASN A 132 15.62 0.79 -2.87
N PHE A 133 15.05 -0.31 -3.40
CA PHE A 133 13.61 -0.52 -3.44
C PHE A 133 12.98 -0.42 -2.04
N TRP A 134 13.54 -1.12 -1.06
CA TRP A 134 13.00 -1.10 0.30
C TRP A 134 13.29 0.20 1.05
N LEU A 135 14.41 0.88 0.78
CA LEU A 135 14.68 2.21 1.32
C LEU A 135 13.64 3.23 0.86
N GLU A 136 13.24 3.20 -0.42
CA GLU A 136 12.16 4.05 -0.92
C GLU A 136 10.83 3.74 -0.24
N LYS A 137 10.54 2.46 0.05
CA LYS A 137 9.36 2.08 0.83
C LYS A 137 9.42 2.58 2.27
N VAL A 138 10.57 2.53 2.92
CA VAL A 138 10.78 3.10 4.27
C VAL A 138 10.51 4.62 4.25
N LYS A 139 11.07 5.36 3.29
CA LYS A 139 10.84 6.81 3.15
C LYS A 139 9.36 7.14 2.97
N GLN A 140 8.64 6.36 2.15
CA GLN A 140 7.20 6.52 1.96
C GLN A 140 6.42 6.35 3.28
N ILE A 141 6.79 5.37 4.10
CA ILE A 141 6.16 5.13 5.40
C ILE A 141 6.50 6.25 6.40
N GLU A 142 7.75 6.69 6.45
CA GLU A 142 8.17 7.80 7.31
C GLU A 142 7.42 9.10 6.95
N SER A 143 7.25 9.38 5.67
CA SER A 143 6.44 10.50 5.20
C SER A 143 4.98 10.38 5.62
N LYS A 144 4.39 9.17 5.64
CA LYS A 144 3.02 8.96 6.14
C LYS A 144 2.93 9.20 7.64
N ILE A 145 3.91 8.75 8.42
CA ILE A 145 3.95 8.97 9.87
C ILE A 145 4.07 10.47 10.18
N SER A 146 4.88 11.21 9.42
CA SER A 146 5.04 12.66 9.62
C SER A 146 3.79 13.48 9.28
N LEU A 147 2.83 12.94 8.52
CA LEU A 147 1.54 13.60 8.27
C LEU A 147 0.55 13.47 9.44
N ILE A 148 0.82 12.57 10.40
CA ILE A 148 -0.04 12.32 11.57
C ILE A 148 0.46 13.08 12.79
N ARG A 149 1.79 13.23 12.91
CA ARG A 149 2.48 13.95 13.98
C ARG A 149 2.37 15.46 13.79
#